data_AF-A0A9D7SHJ8-F1
#
_entry.id   AF-A0A9D7SHJ8-F1
#
_cell.length_a   1.000
_cell.length_b   1.000
_cell.length_c   1.000
_cell.angle_alpha   90.00
_cell.angle_beta   90.00
_cell.angle_gamma   90.00
#
_symmetry.space_group_name_H-M   'P 1'
#
loop_
_entity.id
_entity.type
_entity.pdbx_description
1 polymer ?
#
loop_
_entity_poly.entity_id
_entity_poly.type
_entity_poly.pdbx_seq_one_letter_code
_entity_poly.pdbx_strand_id
1 'polypeptide(L)'
;MMIADVSGHGVTAALISAMVKTSFENQVRLGGEPLAWAQGMNEDLCRSTLAEQFATAWLGRLDPVSNRLRYVVAGHCAPLRIVGGAKGGLQRSEVLRGKGFMLGLDEQLPFMEHDAEFLPEDRLVLYTDGLVEVEREDRTMLEEAGLRRICAELPVGAEAAADAVIAQARTFNHPAPFLDDVTLVILVRTGLSSRPAWRRCRLPSR
;
A
#
# COMPACT_ATOMS: atom_id res chain seq x y z
N MET A 1 2.84 5.68 6.83
CA MET A 1 3.16 4.84 5.64
C MET A 1 2.44 5.43 4.46
N MET A 2 3.02 5.30 3.26
CA MET A 2 2.41 5.76 2.03
C MET A 2 2.81 4.86 0.86
N ILE A 3 1.89 4.66 -0.06
CA ILE A 3 2.16 4.32 -1.46
C ILE A 3 1.49 5.38 -2.32
N ALA A 4 2.11 5.76 -3.43
CA ALA A 4 1.57 6.74 -4.34
C ALA A 4 1.95 6.41 -5.77
N ASP A 5 1.10 6.84 -6.70
CA ASP A 5 1.35 6.78 -8.13
C ASP A 5 1.13 8.16 -8.74
N VAL A 6 1.96 8.55 -9.69
CA VAL A 6 2.01 9.91 -10.23
C VAL A 6 1.64 9.90 -11.70
N SER A 7 0.77 10.82 -12.10
CA SER A 7 0.39 10.96 -13.49
C SER A 7 1.58 11.39 -14.37
N GLY A 8 1.74 10.73 -15.53
CA GLY A 8 2.70 11.12 -16.57
C GLY A 8 3.96 10.25 -16.58
N HIS A 9 4.93 10.62 -17.42
CA HIS A 9 6.16 9.84 -17.59
C HIS A 9 7.41 10.72 -17.69
N GLY A 10 8.57 10.13 -17.41
CA GLY A 10 9.87 10.79 -17.56
C GLY A 10 10.17 11.81 -16.46
N VAL A 11 10.84 12.90 -16.82
CA VAL A 11 11.40 13.86 -15.84
C VAL A 11 10.31 14.54 -15.01
N THR A 12 9.18 14.91 -15.62
CA THR A 12 8.07 15.56 -14.92
C THR A 12 7.48 14.66 -13.83
N ALA A 13 7.22 13.39 -14.14
CA ALA A 13 6.73 12.42 -13.16
C ALA A 13 7.73 12.23 -12.00
N ALA A 14 9.03 12.15 -12.30
CA ALA A 14 10.06 12.04 -11.27
C ALA A 14 10.09 13.26 -10.32
N LEU A 15 9.89 14.47 -10.85
CA LEU A 15 9.82 15.70 -10.04
C LEU A 15 8.59 15.70 -9.12
N ILE A 16 7.43 15.34 -9.65
CA ILE A 16 6.19 15.26 -8.86
C ILE A 16 6.33 14.17 -7.79
N SER A 17 6.88 12.99 -8.12
CA SER A 17 7.15 11.93 -7.14
C SER A 17 8.07 12.40 -6.00
N ALA A 18 9.10 13.20 -6.32
CA ALA A 18 9.95 13.81 -5.30
C ALA A 18 9.17 14.80 -4.42
N MET A 19 8.30 15.63 -5.01
CA MET A 19 7.44 16.55 -4.28
C MET A 19 6.45 15.83 -3.37
N VAL A 20 5.77 14.79 -3.86
CA VAL A 20 4.85 13.93 -3.09
C VAL A 20 5.59 13.33 -1.90
N LYS A 21 6.79 12.78 -2.11
CA LYS A 21 7.61 12.23 -1.04
C LYS A 21 7.98 13.30 0.00
N THR A 22 8.47 14.46 -0.44
CA THR A 22 8.88 15.55 0.47
C THR A 22 7.69 16.12 1.25
N SER A 23 6.55 16.33 0.58
CA SER A 23 5.33 16.80 1.23
C SER A 23 4.84 15.79 2.26
N PHE A 24 4.76 14.50 1.92
CA PHE A 24 4.40 13.45 2.88
C PHE A 24 5.32 13.45 4.10
N GLU A 25 6.64 13.49 3.90
CA GLU A 25 7.59 13.55 5.01
C GLU A 25 7.43 14.80 5.88
N ASN A 26 7.12 15.95 5.27
CA ASN A 26 6.80 17.19 6.00
C ASN A 26 5.54 17.03 6.84
N GLN A 27 4.45 16.54 6.25
CA GLN A 27 3.19 16.35 6.96
C GLN A 27 3.33 15.37 8.13
N VAL A 28 4.06 14.26 7.93
CA VAL A 28 4.36 13.31 9.01
C VAL A 28 5.19 13.96 10.13
N ARG A 29 6.16 14.83 9.80
CA ARG A 29 6.96 15.56 10.81
C ARG A 29 6.13 16.56 11.61
N LEU A 30 5.17 17.23 10.98
CA LEU A 30 4.22 18.12 11.67
C LEU A 30 3.28 17.34 12.61
N GLY A 31 3.15 16.03 12.40
CA GLY A 31 2.35 15.13 13.20
C GLY A 31 0.94 14.96 12.64
N GLY A 32 -0.01 14.59 13.50
CA GLY A 32 -1.40 14.40 13.10
C GLY A 32 -1.74 13.01 12.54
N GLU A 33 -2.87 12.97 11.83
CA GLU A 33 -3.51 11.75 11.33
C GLU A 33 -3.53 11.74 9.79
N PRO A 34 -3.72 10.56 9.15
CA PRO A 34 -3.73 10.42 7.70
C PRO A 34 -4.60 11.43 6.95
N LEU A 35 -5.73 11.86 7.52
CA LEU A 35 -6.56 12.91 6.93
C LEU A 35 -5.83 14.25 6.77
N ALA A 36 -5.16 14.70 7.82
CA ALA A 36 -4.41 15.95 7.79
C ALA A 36 -3.23 15.86 6.82
N TRP A 37 -2.60 14.67 6.71
CA TRP A 37 -1.54 14.44 5.74
C TRP A 37 -2.07 14.56 4.31
N ALA A 38 -3.21 13.95 4.00
CA ALA A 38 -3.83 14.02 2.67
C ALA A 38 -4.18 15.47 2.29
N GLN A 39 -4.77 16.22 3.21
CA GLN A 39 -5.13 17.62 3.01
C GLN A 39 -3.90 18.50 2.76
N GLY A 40 -2.91 18.42 3.63
CA GLY A 40 -1.68 19.20 3.49
C GLY A 40 -0.90 18.84 2.21
N MET A 41 -0.86 17.55 1.86
CA MET A 41 -0.27 17.12 0.58
C MET A 41 -1.04 17.64 -0.62
N ASN A 42 -2.38 17.61 -0.58
CA ASN A 42 -3.21 18.13 -1.66
C ASN A 42 -2.96 19.63 -1.90
N GLU A 43 -2.89 20.42 -0.82
CA GLU A 43 -2.56 21.84 -0.91
C GLU A 43 -1.15 22.09 -1.46
N ASP A 44 -0.15 21.32 -1.00
CA ASP A 44 1.23 21.45 -1.47
C ASP A 44 1.33 21.17 -2.97
N LEU A 45 0.63 20.13 -3.45
CA LEU A 45 0.59 19.80 -4.87
C LEU A 45 -0.15 20.87 -5.68
N CYS A 46 -1.37 21.27 -5.29
CA CYS A 46 -2.14 22.28 -6.01
C CYS A 46 -1.39 23.61 -6.16
N ARG A 47 -0.61 24.01 -5.15
CA ARG A 47 0.20 25.24 -5.20
C ARG A 47 1.43 25.14 -6.08
N SER A 48 1.94 23.93 -6.31
CA SER A 48 3.28 23.70 -6.86
C SER A 48 3.27 23.06 -8.25
N THR A 49 2.12 22.54 -8.71
CA THR A 49 1.98 21.89 -10.02
C THR A 49 1.15 22.73 -10.99
N LEU A 50 1.31 22.44 -12.28
CA LEU A 50 0.43 22.98 -13.32
C LEU A 50 -0.91 22.24 -13.29
N ALA A 51 -1.96 22.88 -13.81
CA ALA A 51 -3.22 22.20 -14.11
C ALA A 51 -2.92 20.93 -14.94
N GLU A 52 -3.56 19.81 -14.58
CA GLU A 52 -3.41 18.45 -15.17
C GLU A 52 -2.37 17.50 -14.53
N GLN A 53 -1.60 17.93 -13.53
CA GLN A 53 -0.70 17.04 -12.78
C GLN A 53 -1.31 16.59 -11.46
N PHE A 54 -1.43 15.29 -11.26
CA PHE A 54 -2.01 14.71 -10.05
C PHE A 54 -1.24 13.47 -9.58
N ALA A 55 -1.52 13.07 -8.34
CA ALA A 55 -1.02 11.82 -7.80
C ALA A 55 -2.15 11.06 -7.11
N THR A 56 -2.21 9.75 -7.36
CA THR A 56 -2.98 8.85 -6.51
C THR A 56 -2.13 8.50 -5.28
N ALA A 57 -2.74 8.39 -4.10
CA ALA A 57 -2.03 7.93 -2.92
C ALA A 57 -2.91 7.14 -1.96
N TRP A 58 -2.30 6.18 -1.27
CA TRP A 58 -2.83 5.62 -0.05
C TRP A 58 -1.94 6.05 1.12
N LEU A 59 -2.54 6.61 2.15
CA LEU A 59 -1.85 7.14 3.34
C LEU A 59 -2.36 6.40 4.56
N GLY A 60 -1.47 5.87 5.39
CA GLY A 60 -1.91 5.10 6.55
C GLY A 60 -0.98 5.16 7.76
N ARG A 61 -1.60 5.08 8.94
CA ARG A 61 -0.96 5.00 10.24
C ARG A 61 -1.46 3.77 10.97
N LEU A 62 -0.54 2.86 11.27
CA LEU A 62 -0.80 1.71 12.11
C LEU A 62 -0.36 2.03 13.54
N ASP A 63 -1.29 1.95 14.49
CA ASP A 63 -0.99 1.94 15.91
C ASP A 63 -0.86 0.48 16.40
N PRO A 64 0.37 0.02 16.71
CA PRO A 64 0.61 -1.35 17.14
C PRO A 64 0.12 -1.64 18.57
N VAL A 65 -0.18 -0.62 19.38
CA VAL A 65 -0.68 -0.81 20.75
C VAL A 65 -2.18 -1.06 20.72
N SER A 66 -2.93 -0.23 19.98
CA SER A 66 -4.38 -0.39 19.84
C SER A 66 -4.79 -1.36 18.73
N ASN A 67 -3.86 -1.82 17.89
CA ASN A 67 -4.12 -2.62 16.68
C ASN A 67 -5.11 -1.94 15.73
N ARG A 68 -4.98 -0.62 15.57
CA ARG A 68 -5.83 0.20 14.70
C ARG A 68 -5.03 0.72 13.53
N LEU A 69 -5.54 0.48 12.32
CA LEU A 69 -5.05 1.08 11.08
C LEU A 69 -5.99 2.21 10.68
N ARG A 70 -5.52 3.44 10.77
CA ARG A 70 -6.18 4.61 10.19
C ARG A 70 -5.59 4.92 8.84
N TYR A 71 -6.40 5.27 7.85
CA TYR A 71 -5.92 5.52 6.50
C TYR A 71 -6.86 6.39 5.67
N VAL A 72 -6.32 6.95 4.59
CA VAL A 72 -7.04 7.69 3.55
C VAL A 72 -6.70 7.08 2.19
N VAL A 73 -7.70 6.98 1.33
CA VAL A 73 -7.54 6.61 -0.09
C VAL A 73 -7.74 7.87 -0.94
N ALA A 74 -6.65 8.45 -1.45
CA ALA A 74 -6.64 9.60 -2.34
C ALA A 74 -6.53 9.13 -3.80
N GLY A 75 -7.62 8.57 -4.33
CA GLY A 75 -7.70 8.09 -5.72
C GLY A 75 -6.92 6.81 -6.03
N HIS A 76 -6.20 6.25 -5.05
CA HIS A 76 -5.37 5.05 -5.25
C HIS A 76 -6.16 3.73 -5.15
N CYS A 77 -5.53 2.64 -5.57
CA CYS A 77 -6.06 1.29 -5.42
C CYS A 77 -6.45 0.98 -3.97
N ALA A 78 -7.62 0.36 -3.79
CA ALA A 78 -8.08 -0.08 -2.48
C ALA A 78 -7.17 -1.20 -1.96
N PRO A 79 -6.63 -1.09 -0.73
CA PRO A 79 -5.67 -2.06 -0.25
C PRO A 79 -6.37 -3.34 0.21
N LEU A 80 -5.65 -4.45 0.16
CA LEU A 80 -6.17 -5.74 0.65
C LEU A 80 -5.65 -6.00 2.06
N ARG A 81 -6.54 -6.42 2.96
CA ARG A 81 -6.20 -7.03 4.24
C ARG A 81 -6.31 -8.54 4.12
N ILE A 82 -5.25 -9.25 4.45
CA ILE A 82 -5.25 -10.71 4.58
C ILE A 82 -5.30 -11.04 6.07
N VAL A 83 -6.43 -11.57 6.53
CA VAL A 83 -6.70 -11.84 7.94
C VAL A 83 -5.82 -13.00 8.44
N GLY A 84 -5.09 -12.75 9.52
CA GLY A 84 -4.25 -13.72 10.24
C GLY A 84 -5.08 -14.82 10.92
N GLY A 85 -4.48 -15.99 11.17
CA GLY A 85 -5.14 -17.11 11.89
C GLY A 85 -6.37 -17.76 11.23
N ALA A 86 -6.97 -17.17 10.20
CA ALA A 86 -8.14 -17.73 9.51
C ALA A 86 -7.75 -18.95 8.65
N LYS A 87 -8.65 -19.93 8.54
CA LYS A 87 -8.49 -21.07 7.62
C LYS A 87 -8.46 -20.55 6.18
N GLY A 88 -7.57 -21.12 5.36
CA GLY A 88 -7.18 -20.64 4.02
C GLY A 88 -8.32 -20.35 3.04
N GLY A 89 -7.99 -19.63 1.96
CA GLY A 89 -8.90 -19.32 0.86
C GLY A 89 -9.35 -17.85 0.80
N LEU A 90 -10.21 -17.52 -0.17
CA LEU A 90 -10.61 -16.14 -0.50
C LEU A 90 -11.26 -15.39 0.67
N GLN A 91 -11.85 -16.11 1.62
CA GLN A 91 -12.47 -15.54 2.83
C GLN A 91 -11.46 -14.83 3.76
N ARG A 92 -10.16 -15.08 3.59
CA ARG A 92 -9.12 -14.34 4.31
C ARG A 92 -8.80 -12.98 3.68
N SER A 93 -9.15 -12.77 2.42
CA SER A 93 -8.81 -11.58 1.66
C SER A 93 -9.98 -10.60 1.64
N GLU A 94 -9.80 -9.51 2.37
CA GLU A 94 -10.75 -8.41 2.50
C GLU A 94 -10.23 -7.18 1.77
N VAL A 95 -11.10 -6.53 1.01
CA VAL A 95 -10.81 -5.21 0.43
C VAL A 95 -11.15 -4.19 1.49
N LEU A 96 -10.17 -3.40 1.91
CA LEU A 96 -10.44 -2.32 2.85
C LEU A 96 -11.18 -1.19 2.11
N ARG A 97 -12.15 -0.60 2.81
CA ARG A 97 -13.02 0.41 2.23
C ARG A 97 -12.24 1.69 1.98
N GLY A 98 -12.43 2.27 0.81
CA GLY A 98 -12.03 3.65 0.59
C GLY A 98 -11.95 3.96 -0.89
N LYS A 99 -12.39 5.16 -1.23
CA LYS A 99 -12.25 5.81 -2.52
C LYS A 99 -12.15 7.30 -2.24
N GLY A 100 -11.51 8.04 -3.11
CA GLY A 100 -11.39 9.47 -2.96
C GLY A 100 -10.83 10.11 -4.20
N PHE A 101 -10.75 11.43 -4.17
CA PHE A 101 -10.12 12.21 -5.23
C PHE A 101 -8.59 12.07 -5.18
N MET A 102 -7.96 12.30 -6.32
CA MET A 102 -6.51 12.32 -6.45
C MET A 102 -5.96 13.62 -5.83
N LEU A 103 -4.73 13.57 -5.35
CA LEU A 103 -4.02 14.76 -4.85
C LEU A 103 -3.65 15.68 -6.01
N GLY A 104 -3.74 17.00 -5.81
CA GLY A 104 -3.33 18.02 -6.77
C GLY A 104 -4.41 18.44 -7.77
N LEU A 105 -5.64 17.92 -7.66
CA LEU A 105 -6.73 18.28 -8.57
C LEU A 105 -7.41 19.61 -8.21
N ASP A 106 -7.80 19.76 -6.94
CA ASP A 106 -8.42 20.98 -6.40
C ASP A 106 -8.28 20.97 -4.87
N GLU A 107 -7.89 22.10 -4.29
CA GLU A 107 -7.63 22.26 -2.85
C GLU A 107 -8.85 21.94 -1.98
N GLN A 108 -10.07 22.09 -2.52
CA GLN A 108 -11.34 21.95 -1.81
C GLN A 108 -11.91 20.53 -1.86
N LEU A 109 -11.25 19.59 -2.53
CA LEU A 109 -11.76 18.22 -2.65
C LEU A 109 -11.75 17.51 -1.28
N PRO A 110 -12.87 16.85 -0.91
CA PRO A 110 -12.96 16.19 0.38
C PRO A 110 -12.17 14.87 0.39
N PHE A 111 -11.44 14.65 1.48
CA PHE A 111 -10.83 13.37 1.81
C PHE A 111 -11.57 12.74 3.00
N MET A 112 -11.59 11.41 3.06
CA MET A 112 -12.23 10.66 4.14
C MET A 112 -11.21 9.75 4.82
N GLU A 113 -11.15 9.83 6.14
CA GLU A 113 -10.41 8.87 6.95
C GLU A 113 -11.24 7.63 7.22
N HIS A 114 -10.59 6.49 7.09
CA HIS A 114 -11.11 5.18 7.41
C HIS A 114 -10.32 4.58 8.56
N ASP A 115 -10.97 3.70 9.30
CA ASP A 115 -10.37 2.94 10.38
C ASP A 115 -10.69 1.45 10.18
N ALA A 116 -9.68 0.61 10.34
CA ALA A 116 -9.81 -0.83 10.38
C ALA A 116 -9.03 -1.41 11.56
N GLU A 117 -9.53 -2.50 12.13
CA GLU A 117 -8.73 -3.34 13.01
C GLU A 117 -7.60 -4.01 12.22
N PHE A 118 -6.41 -4.11 12.81
CA PHE A 118 -5.25 -4.72 12.17
C PHE A 118 -4.45 -5.51 13.21
N LEU A 119 -4.82 -6.77 13.36
CA LEU A 119 -4.38 -7.65 14.42
C LEU A 119 -3.04 -8.31 14.09
N PRO A 120 -2.32 -8.84 15.10
CA PRO A 120 -1.20 -9.76 14.85
C PRO A 120 -1.54 -10.83 13.82
N GLU A 121 -0.57 -11.10 12.95
CA GLU A 121 -0.61 -11.99 11.78
C GLU A 121 -1.41 -11.46 10.58
N ASP A 122 -2.14 -10.34 10.71
CA ASP A 122 -2.74 -9.67 9.56
C ASP A 122 -1.65 -9.17 8.62
N ARG A 123 -1.99 -9.15 7.33
CA ARG A 123 -1.14 -8.60 6.27
C ARG A 123 -1.90 -7.53 5.52
N LEU A 124 -1.21 -6.44 5.21
CA LEU A 124 -1.72 -5.38 4.36
C LEU A 124 -0.97 -5.44 3.04
N VAL A 125 -1.70 -5.50 1.94
CA VAL A 125 -1.19 -5.50 0.57
C VAL A 125 -1.59 -4.17 -0.07
N LEU A 126 -0.59 -3.34 -0.34
CA LEU A 126 -0.71 -2.09 -1.08
C LEU A 126 -0.08 -2.27 -2.45
N TYR A 127 -0.70 -1.73 -3.49
CA TYR A 127 -0.25 -1.95 -4.87
C TYR A 127 -0.68 -0.80 -5.78
N THR A 128 0.08 -0.55 -6.83
CA THR A 128 -0.32 0.32 -7.95
C THR A 128 -1.20 -0.45 -8.94
N ASP A 129 -1.98 0.27 -9.73
CA ASP A 129 -2.88 -0.27 -10.77
C ASP A 129 -2.12 -1.11 -11.81
N GLY A 130 -0.88 -0.76 -12.14
CA GLY A 130 -0.01 -1.57 -13.00
C GLY A 130 0.12 -3.05 -12.60
N LEU A 131 -0.13 -3.40 -11.32
CA LEU A 131 -0.18 -4.80 -10.88
C LEU A 131 -1.46 -5.54 -11.33
N VAL A 132 -2.60 -4.85 -11.37
CA VAL A 132 -3.94 -5.43 -11.61
C VAL A 132 -4.48 -5.16 -13.01
N GLU A 133 -3.96 -4.15 -13.70
CA GLU A 133 -4.28 -3.81 -15.09
C GLU A 133 -3.45 -4.59 -16.11
N VAL A 134 -2.84 -5.71 -15.70
CA VAL A 134 -2.23 -6.66 -16.64
C VAL A 134 -3.29 -7.36 -17.48
N GLU A 135 -3.08 -7.35 -18.80
CA GLU A 135 -4.03 -7.82 -19.81
C GLU A 135 -3.45 -9.02 -20.56
N ARG A 136 -4.24 -10.09 -20.70
CA ARG A 136 -3.92 -11.25 -21.55
C ARG A 136 -4.18 -10.95 -23.03
N GLU A 137 -3.69 -11.81 -23.91
CA GLU A 137 -3.99 -11.73 -25.36
C GLU A 137 -5.51 -11.73 -25.66
N ASP A 138 -6.32 -12.38 -24.82
CA ASP A 138 -7.78 -12.43 -24.94
C ASP A 138 -8.50 -11.22 -24.34
N ARG A 139 -7.76 -10.19 -23.92
CA ARG A 139 -8.22 -8.97 -23.23
C ARG A 139 -8.76 -9.17 -21.82
N THR A 140 -8.54 -10.34 -21.22
CA THR A 140 -8.89 -10.56 -19.81
C THR A 140 -7.86 -9.87 -18.92
N MET A 141 -8.33 -8.97 -18.05
CA MET A 141 -7.50 -8.32 -17.03
C MET A 141 -7.42 -9.17 -15.75
N LEU A 142 -6.32 -9.04 -15.00
CA LEU A 142 -6.20 -9.69 -13.69
C LEU A 142 -7.25 -9.13 -12.71
N GLU A 143 -7.39 -7.81 -12.72
CA GLU A 143 -8.26 -7.02 -11.84
C GLU A 143 -8.00 -7.29 -10.34
N GLU A 144 -8.68 -6.52 -9.48
CA GLU A 144 -8.64 -6.72 -8.03
C GLU A 144 -9.06 -8.15 -7.65
N ALA A 145 -10.03 -8.74 -8.36
CA ALA A 145 -10.51 -10.10 -8.11
C ALA A 145 -9.44 -11.17 -8.37
N GLY A 146 -8.56 -10.98 -9.35
CA GLY A 146 -7.41 -11.84 -9.59
C GLY A 146 -6.36 -11.71 -8.50
N LEU A 147 -6.03 -10.47 -8.10
CA LEU A 147 -5.09 -10.23 -7.02
C LEU A 147 -5.57 -10.86 -5.71
N ARG A 148 -6.86 -10.73 -5.36
CA ARG A 148 -7.43 -11.38 -4.17
C ARG A 148 -7.30 -12.90 -4.19
N ARG A 149 -7.44 -13.54 -5.36
CA ARG A 149 -7.23 -14.98 -5.52
C ARG A 149 -5.77 -15.35 -5.28
N ILE A 150 -4.84 -14.59 -5.85
CA ILE A 150 -3.39 -14.76 -5.63
C ILE A 150 -3.06 -14.60 -4.13
N CYS A 151 -3.64 -13.60 -3.48
CA CYS A 151 -3.37 -13.30 -2.08
C CYS A 151 -4.01 -14.27 -1.08
N ALA A 152 -4.93 -15.14 -1.51
CA ALA A 152 -5.62 -16.09 -0.64
C ALA A 152 -4.68 -17.15 -0.04
N GLU A 153 -3.55 -17.43 -0.69
CA GLU A 153 -2.61 -18.49 -0.33
C GLU A 153 -1.15 -18.00 -0.28
N LEU A 154 -0.92 -16.82 0.29
CA LEU A 154 0.44 -16.28 0.37
C LEU A 154 1.32 -17.06 1.36
N PRO A 155 2.58 -17.36 0.99
CA PRO A 155 3.54 -17.97 1.91
C PRO A 155 3.78 -17.07 3.13
N VAL A 156 4.32 -17.65 4.21
CA VAL A 156 4.67 -16.89 5.42
C VAL A 156 5.89 -16.01 5.15
N GLY A 157 5.84 -14.76 5.61
CA GLY A 157 6.90 -13.76 5.42
C GLY A 157 6.54 -12.75 4.33
N ALA A 158 6.91 -11.48 4.55
CA ALA A 158 6.56 -10.39 3.64
C ALA A 158 7.23 -10.53 2.27
N GLU A 159 8.51 -10.87 2.25
CA GLU A 159 9.33 -11.01 1.03
C GLU A 159 8.84 -12.18 0.16
N ALA A 160 8.75 -13.38 0.73
CA ALA A 160 8.23 -14.54 0.01
C ALA A 160 6.80 -14.33 -0.51
N ALA A 161 5.97 -13.60 0.25
CA ALA A 161 4.62 -13.25 -0.19
C ALA A 161 4.66 -12.27 -1.38
N ALA A 162 5.54 -11.28 -1.37
CA ALA A 162 5.68 -10.32 -2.46
C ALA A 162 6.17 -11.00 -3.74
N ASP A 163 7.20 -11.84 -3.62
CA ASP A 163 7.72 -12.65 -4.72
C ASP A 163 6.63 -13.55 -5.32
N ALA A 164 5.84 -14.21 -4.48
CA ALA A 164 4.74 -15.06 -4.92
C ALA A 164 3.66 -14.28 -5.67
N VAL A 165 3.31 -13.07 -5.22
CA VAL A 165 2.35 -12.20 -5.92
C VAL A 165 2.89 -11.79 -7.29
N ILE A 166 4.13 -11.28 -7.34
CA ILE A 166 4.74 -10.83 -8.59
C ILE A 166 4.91 -11.98 -9.58
N ALA A 167 5.34 -13.16 -9.12
CA ALA A 167 5.50 -14.34 -9.96
C ALA A 167 4.15 -14.81 -10.56
N GLN A 168 3.09 -14.81 -9.75
CA GLN A 168 1.75 -15.18 -10.23
C GLN A 168 1.16 -14.13 -11.18
N ALA A 169 1.34 -12.83 -10.91
CA ALA A 169 0.92 -11.76 -11.82
C ALA A 169 1.67 -11.84 -13.16
N ARG A 170 2.98 -12.11 -13.16
CA ARG A 170 3.77 -12.35 -14.38
C ARG A 170 3.31 -13.59 -15.14
N THR A 171 3.00 -14.67 -14.42
CA THR A 171 2.46 -15.90 -15.03
C THR A 171 1.11 -15.64 -15.69
N PHE A 172 0.28 -14.79 -15.08
CA PHE A 172 -0.98 -14.36 -15.66
C PHE A 172 -0.77 -13.51 -16.92
N ASN A 173 0.25 -12.65 -16.93
CA ASN A 173 0.59 -11.74 -18.02
C ASN A 173 1.39 -12.39 -19.17
N HIS A 174 1.89 -13.62 -19.00
CA HIS A 174 2.79 -14.24 -19.98
C HIS A 174 2.10 -14.42 -21.35
N PRO A 175 2.70 -13.98 -22.47
CA PRO A 175 4.13 -13.60 -22.64
C PRO A 175 4.48 -12.10 -22.53
N ALA A 176 3.54 -11.23 -22.17
CA ALA A 176 3.75 -9.78 -22.18
C ALA A 176 4.55 -9.26 -20.96
N PRO A 177 5.30 -8.15 -21.10
CA PRO A 177 5.81 -7.39 -19.95
C PRO A 177 4.68 -6.59 -19.28
N PHE A 178 4.93 -6.08 -18.07
CA PHE A 178 4.07 -5.06 -17.48
C PHE A 178 4.11 -3.80 -18.37
N LEU A 179 2.94 -3.19 -18.59
CA LEU A 179 2.81 -1.99 -19.42
C LEU A 179 3.03 -0.70 -18.64
N ASP A 180 2.90 -0.77 -17.31
CA ASP A 180 3.03 0.35 -16.39
C ASP A 180 3.93 -0.02 -15.19
N ASP A 181 4.25 0.98 -14.36
CA ASP A 181 5.05 0.82 -13.16
C ASP A 181 4.32 -0.03 -12.10
N VAL A 182 4.96 -1.13 -11.68
CA VAL A 182 4.43 -2.03 -10.66
C VAL A 182 5.12 -1.77 -9.33
N THR A 183 4.35 -1.27 -8.37
CA THR A 183 4.78 -1.19 -6.97
C THR A 183 3.90 -2.11 -6.12
N LEU A 184 4.53 -2.91 -5.26
CA LEU A 184 3.86 -3.79 -4.30
C LEU A 184 4.51 -3.62 -2.93
N VAL A 185 3.69 -3.39 -1.91
CA VAL A 185 4.12 -3.35 -0.50
C VAL A 185 3.30 -4.34 0.29
N ILE A 186 3.99 -5.27 0.97
CA ILE A 186 3.38 -6.19 1.93
C ILE A 186 3.87 -5.85 3.32
N LEU A 187 2.95 -5.35 4.16
CA LEU A 187 3.18 -5.16 5.58
C LEU A 187 2.63 -6.37 6.34
N VAL A 188 3.44 -6.99 7.19
CA VAL A 188 3.00 -8.09 8.06
C VAL A 188 3.00 -7.60 9.50
N ARG A 189 1.86 -7.68 10.19
CA ARG A 189 1.80 -7.44 11.62
C ARG A 189 2.37 -8.64 12.35
N THR A 190 3.58 -8.51 12.88
CA THR A 190 4.10 -9.52 13.81
C THR A 190 3.50 -9.32 15.20
N GLY A 191 3.26 -10.42 15.91
CA GLY A 191 2.92 -10.35 17.33
C GLY A 191 4.04 -9.67 18.12
N LEU A 192 3.69 -8.98 19.20
CA LEU A 192 4.69 -8.47 20.15
C LEU A 192 5.42 -9.69 20.75
N SER A 193 6.66 -9.94 20.30
CA SER A 193 7.54 -10.89 20.98
C SER A 193 7.74 -10.40 22.41
N SER A 194 7.16 -11.09 23.39
CA SER A 194 7.37 -10.83 24.82
C SER A 194 8.72 -11.36 25.34
N ARG A 195 9.73 -11.54 24.48
CA ARG A 195 11.08 -11.93 24.90
C ARG A 195 12.16 -11.11 24.21
N PRO A 196 12.95 -10.30 24.94
CA PRO A 196 14.24 -9.87 24.42
C PRO A 196 15.14 -11.11 24.28
N ALA A 197 15.62 -11.35 23.06
CA ALA A 197 16.55 -12.42 22.75
C ALA A 197 17.96 -12.12 23.28
N TRP A 198 18.13 -12.07 24.60
CA TRP A 198 19.46 -12.22 25.20
C TRP A 198 19.61 -13.67 25.65
N ARG A 199 20.43 -14.45 24.93
CA ARG A 199 21.00 -15.69 25.46
C ARG A 199 22.25 -15.28 26.23
N ARG A 200 22.21 -15.35 27.57
CA ARG A 200 23.45 -15.39 28.36
C ARG A 200 24.20 -16.66 27.99
N CYS A 201 25.21 -16.52 27.13
CA CYS A 201 26.21 -17.57 26.94
C CYS A 201 27.04 -17.64 28.23
N ARG A 202 26.73 -18.58 29.14
CA ARG A 202 27.64 -18.90 30.24
C ARG A 202 28.78 -19.71 29.64
N LEU A 203 29.98 -19.13 29.60
CA LEU A 203 31.20 -19.89 29.38
C LEU A 203 31.37 -20.90 30.52
N PRO A 204 31.79 -22.15 30.26
CA PRO A 204 32.09 -23.11 31.30
C PRO A 204 33.30 -22.62 32.11
N SER A 205 33.14 -22.56 33.43
CA SER A 205 34.23 -22.35 34.38
C SER A 205 35.27 -23.46 34.22
N ARG A 206 36.53 -23.08 33.97
CA ARG A 206 37.70 -23.89 34.28
C ARG A 206 38.12 -23.62 35.72
#